data_AF-A0A0C9TN51-F1
#
_entry.id   AF-A0A0C9TN51-F1
#
_cell.length_a   1.000
_cell.length_b   1.000
_cell.length_c   1.000
_cell.angle_alpha   90.00
_cell.angle_beta   90.00
_cell.angle_gamma   90.00
#
_symmetry.space_group_name_H-M   'P 1'
#
loop_
_entity.id
_entity.type
_entity.pdbx_description
1 polymer ?
#
loop_
_entity_poly.entity_id
_entity_poly.type
_entity_poly.pdbx_seq_one_letter_code
_entity_poly.pdbx_strand_id
1 'polypeptide(L)'
;RGHSLLMDEIAINEAAYYEKSSNCIGGLCRDYAGLIDIKLTDYETIANASEAIHGDNPLCHYGKEATVGAIAAFSGNHYSPLPILVSLTCKTEKADDAEILIERVLDCWRTNPNGETRFGPIWSFPTDSDSTRRLACHSLFMKYDLGSSSMLYETLLHLPGLNLKFRAHLVTMDFNPKHLIKR
;
A
#
# COMPACT_ATOMS: atom_id res chain seq x y z
N ARG A 1 -18.27 -12.03 -4.22
CA ARG A 1 -18.32 -10.59 -3.84
C ARG A 1 -16.98 -9.97 -4.21
N GLY A 2 -16.96 -8.75 -4.73
CA GLY A 2 -15.73 -8.04 -5.05
C GLY A 2 -15.30 -7.06 -3.97
N HIS A 3 -14.04 -6.66 -4.02
CA HIS A 3 -13.41 -5.79 -3.05
C HIS A 3 -12.61 -4.68 -3.74
N SER A 4 -12.33 -3.62 -2.98
CA SER A 4 -11.39 -2.58 -3.32
C SER A 4 -10.27 -2.57 -2.28
N LEU A 5 -9.03 -2.50 -2.75
CA LEU A 5 -7.89 -2.19 -1.88
C LEU A 5 -7.78 -0.67 -1.76
N LEU A 6 -8.04 -0.14 -0.58
CA LEU A 6 -7.94 1.28 -0.25
C LEU A 6 -6.59 1.50 0.42
N MET A 7 -5.78 2.40 -0.12
CA MET A 7 -4.51 2.80 0.50
C MET A 7 -4.38 4.32 0.47
N ASP A 8 -4.00 4.89 1.60
CA ASP A 8 -3.77 6.33 1.76
C ASP A 8 -2.75 6.57 2.88
N GLU A 9 -2.20 7.77 2.94
CA GLU A 9 -1.23 8.21 3.92
C GLU A 9 -1.90 9.08 4.99
N ILE A 10 -1.54 8.87 6.25
CA ILE A 10 -1.90 9.76 7.35
C ILE A 10 -0.64 10.34 8.00
N ALA A 11 -0.66 11.65 8.27
CA ALA A 11 0.39 12.30 9.04
C ALA A 11 0.46 11.75 10.46
N ILE A 12 1.67 11.59 10.98
CA ILE A 12 1.94 11.08 12.33
C ILE A 12 2.98 11.95 13.03
N ASN A 13 3.18 11.71 14.32
CA ASN A 13 4.29 12.32 15.03
C ASN A 13 5.60 11.59 14.69
N GLU A 14 6.62 12.36 14.29
CA GLU A 14 7.97 11.87 14.02
C GLU A 14 8.67 11.53 15.34
N ALA A 15 8.43 10.34 15.88
CA ALA A 15 9.01 9.92 17.15
C ALA A 15 9.23 8.40 17.20
N ALA A 16 10.36 8.00 17.78
CA ALA A 16 10.56 6.63 18.20
C ALA A 16 9.79 6.34 19.50
N TYR A 17 9.33 5.09 19.65
CA TYR A 17 8.74 4.60 20.88
C TYR A 17 9.23 3.19 21.19
N TYR A 18 9.16 2.80 22.46
CA TYR A 18 9.44 1.44 22.87
C TYR A 18 8.20 0.56 22.66
N GLU A 19 8.29 -0.41 21.74
CA GLU A 19 7.26 -1.42 21.56
C GLU A 19 7.53 -2.60 22.50
N LYS A 20 6.79 -2.62 23.60
CA LYS A 20 6.97 -3.61 24.68
C LYS A 20 6.69 -5.03 24.23
N SER A 21 5.71 -5.25 23.34
CA SER A 21 5.30 -6.61 22.96
C SER A 21 6.38 -7.37 22.19
N SER A 22 7.19 -6.66 21.39
CA SER A 22 8.26 -7.23 20.56
C SER A 22 9.66 -6.85 21.02
N ASN A 23 9.76 -6.14 22.16
CA ASN A 23 10.99 -5.60 22.73
C ASN A 23 11.86 -4.88 21.66
N CYS A 24 11.27 -3.93 20.95
CA CYS A 24 11.94 -3.23 19.86
C CYS A 24 11.62 -1.74 19.80
N ILE A 25 12.40 -1.02 18.98
CA ILE A 25 12.14 0.37 18.60
C ILE A 25 11.02 0.40 17.56
N GLY A 26 9.94 1.12 17.86
CA GLY A 26 8.89 1.48 16.92
C GLY A 26 9.02 2.92 16.44
N GLY A 27 8.22 3.33 15.46
CA GLY A 27 8.21 4.71 14.94
C GLY A 27 9.21 4.98 13.81
N LEU A 28 9.93 3.96 13.34
CA LEU A 28 10.88 4.07 12.24
C LEU A 28 10.21 3.83 10.88
N CYS A 29 10.69 4.50 9.84
CA CYS A 29 10.19 4.31 8.48
C CYS A 29 10.51 2.92 7.92
N ARG A 30 9.58 2.35 7.16
CA ARG A 30 9.69 1.01 6.56
C ARG A 30 10.89 0.89 5.63
N ASP A 31 11.23 1.98 4.96
CA ASP A 31 12.23 2.05 3.89
C ASP A 31 13.63 1.70 4.42
N TYR A 32 13.91 2.08 5.67
CA TYR A 32 15.25 2.01 6.25
C TYR A 32 15.32 1.28 7.59
N ALA A 33 14.19 0.98 8.24
CA ALA A 33 14.18 0.26 9.53
C ALA A 33 14.85 -1.12 9.45
N GLY A 34 14.84 -1.76 8.28
CA GLY A 34 15.52 -3.05 8.06
C GLY A 34 17.05 -2.97 8.00
N LEU A 35 17.63 -1.76 7.96
CA LEU A 35 19.09 -1.55 7.91
C LEU A 35 19.75 -1.49 9.29
N ILE A 36 18.96 -1.44 10.36
CA ILE A 36 19.46 -1.30 11.73
C ILE A 36 18.89 -2.41 12.61
N ASP A 37 19.60 -2.77 13.68
CA ASP A 37 19.03 -3.64 14.70
C ASP A 37 18.08 -2.83 15.58
N ILE A 38 16.79 -3.18 15.50
CA ILE A 38 15.73 -2.52 16.27
C ILE A 38 15.44 -3.25 17.60
N LYS A 39 16.10 -4.38 17.89
CA LYS A 39 15.85 -5.14 19.12
C LYS A 39 16.58 -4.51 20.30
N LEU A 40 15.87 -4.36 21.42
CA LEU A 40 16.45 -3.77 22.63
C LEU A 40 17.02 -4.87 23.54
N THR A 41 18.16 -5.43 23.17
CA THR A 41 18.84 -6.50 23.92
C THR A 41 19.74 -5.98 25.03
N ASP A 42 20.45 -4.88 24.76
CA ASP A 42 21.49 -4.32 25.61
C ASP A 42 21.73 -2.84 25.25
N TYR A 43 22.59 -2.19 26.03
CA TYR A 43 22.91 -0.78 25.86
C TYR A 43 23.63 -0.48 24.54
N GLU A 44 24.49 -1.37 24.06
CA GLU A 44 25.27 -1.16 22.84
C GLU A 44 24.35 -1.14 21.62
N THR A 45 23.41 -2.08 21.54
CA THR A 45 22.39 -2.09 20.47
C THR A 45 21.53 -0.83 20.49
N ILE A 46 21.15 -0.34 21.68
CA ILE A 46 20.41 0.93 21.82
C ILE A 46 21.25 2.12 21.32
N ALA A 47 22.51 2.19 21.73
CA ALA A 47 23.43 3.27 21.34
C ALA A 47 23.68 3.26 19.82
N ASN A 48 23.90 2.09 19.23
CA ASN A 48 24.08 1.91 17.80
C ASN A 48 22.84 2.31 17.00
N ALA A 49 21.64 1.94 17.47
CA ALA A 49 20.39 2.36 16.83
C ALA A 49 20.20 3.88 16.93
N SER A 50 20.52 4.49 18.08
CA SER A 50 20.49 5.94 18.25
C SER A 50 21.44 6.64 17.28
N GLU A 51 22.68 6.17 17.15
CA GLU A 51 23.65 6.72 16.21
C GLU A 51 23.18 6.55 14.76
N ALA A 52 22.59 5.40 14.42
CA ALA A 52 22.08 5.16 13.08
C ALA A 52 20.85 6.04 12.72
N ILE A 53 20.16 6.60 13.71
CA ILE A 53 19.01 7.50 13.50
C ILE A 53 19.42 8.97 13.60
N HIS A 54 20.37 9.32 14.48
CA HIS A 54 20.68 10.69 14.87
C HIS A 54 22.12 11.14 14.58
N GLY A 55 22.99 10.23 14.17
CA GLY A 55 24.38 10.53 13.85
C GLY A 55 24.53 11.40 12.60
N ASP A 56 25.76 11.75 12.27
CA ASP A 56 26.07 12.66 11.15
C ASP A 56 25.62 12.11 9.78
N ASN A 57 25.54 10.78 9.65
CA ASN A 57 25.08 10.08 8.44
C ASN A 57 23.98 9.07 8.81
N PRO A 58 22.73 9.53 9.00
CA PRO A 58 21.65 8.65 9.45
C PRO A 58 21.38 7.56 8.41
N LEU A 59 21.34 6.32 8.88
CA LEU A 59 20.98 5.14 8.10
C LEU A 59 19.47 4.88 8.13
N CYS A 60 18.77 5.45 9.10
CA CYS A 60 17.34 5.29 9.29
C CYS A 60 16.68 6.61 9.69
N HIS A 61 15.39 6.74 9.40
CA HIS A 61 14.59 7.91 9.74
C HIS A 61 13.33 7.53 10.51
N TYR A 62 12.78 8.50 11.23
CA TYR A 62 11.42 8.38 11.74
C TYR A 62 10.39 8.33 10.62
N GLY A 63 9.28 7.65 10.89
CA GLY A 63 8.09 7.78 10.06
C GLY A 63 7.52 9.20 10.16
N LYS A 64 7.25 9.81 9.00
CA LYS A 64 6.56 11.10 8.88
C LYS A 64 5.08 10.92 8.62
N GLU A 65 4.76 9.87 7.86
CA GLU A 65 3.41 9.45 7.54
C GLU A 65 3.29 7.94 7.77
N ALA A 66 2.07 7.46 7.93
CA ALA A 66 1.74 6.04 7.90
C ALA A 66 0.86 5.76 6.68
N THR A 67 1.35 4.91 5.78
CA THR A 67 0.51 4.28 4.76
C THR A 67 -0.41 3.29 5.45
N VAL A 68 -1.72 3.51 5.31
CA VAL A 68 -2.77 2.65 5.85
C VAL A 68 -3.47 1.97 4.69
N GLY A 69 -3.51 0.64 4.74
CA GLY A 69 -4.21 -0.20 3.77
C GLY A 69 -5.41 -0.89 4.39
N ALA A 70 -6.55 -0.82 3.70
CA ALA A 70 -7.76 -1.55 4.07
C ALA A 70 -8.44 -2.17 2.86
N ILE A 71 -9.10 -3.31 3.06
CA ILE A 71 -9.89 -3.97 2.03
C ILE A 71 -11.36 -3.71 2.31
N ALA A 72 -12.00 -2.96 1.42
CA ALA A 72 -13.41 -2.62 1.49
C ALA A 72 -14.20 -3.42 0.47
N ALA A 73 -15.39 -3.83 0.82
CA ALA A 73 -16.07 -4.89 0.09
C ALA A 73 -17.36 -4.34 -0.56
N PHE A 74 -17.51 -4.48 -1.87
CA PHE A 74 -18.66 -3.96 -2.63
C PHE A 74 -19.94 -4.73 -2.26
N SER A 75 -20.69 -4.23 -1.28
CA SER A 75 -21.95 -4.81 -0.79
C SER A 75 -22.64 -3.84 0.16
N GLY A 76 -23.98 -3.91 0.22
CA GLY A 76 -24.77 -3.20 1.23
C GLY A 76 -24.70 -3.85 2.63
N ASN A 77 -24.28 -5.12 2.72
CA ASN A 77 -24.18 -5.88 3.96
C ASN A 77 -22.71 -6.23 4.28
N HIS A 78 -22.35 -6.23 5.58
CA HIS A 78 -20.99 -6.53 6.07
C HIS A 78 -19.92 -5.73 5.31
N TYR A 79 -20.09 -4.41 5.25
CA TYR A 79 -19.27 -3.48 4.46
C TYR A 79 -18.10 -2.87 5.24
N SER A 80 -17.89 -3.27 6.49
CA SER A 80 -16.78 -2.78 7.32
C SER A 80 -15.45 -3.03 6.60
N PRO A 81 -14.65 -1.99 6.34
CA PRO A 81 -13.31 -2.16 5.80
C PRO A 81 -12.46 -3.01 6.74
N LEU A 82 -11.64 -3.89 6.17
CA LEU A 82 -10.69 -4.72 6.90
C LEU A 82 -9.31 -4.06 6.84
N PRO A 83 -8.80 -3.46 7.93
CA PRO A 83 -7.43 -2.96 7.96
C PRO A 83 -6.46 -4.12 7.80
N ILE A 84 -5.51 -3.98 6.88
CA ILE A 84 -4.53 -5.03 6.55
C ILE A 84 -3.09 -4.56 6.65
N LEU A 85 -2.88 -3.23 6.65
CA LEU A 85 -1.55 -2.64 6.62
C LEU A 85 -1.56 -1.32 7.39
N VAL A 86 -0.56 -1.15 8.23
CA VAL A 86 -0.10 0.15 8.71
C VAL A 86 1.42 0.12 8.57
N SER A 87 1.97 1.01 7.74
CA SER A 87 3.40 1.03 7.45
C SER A 87 3.91 2.46 7.41
N LEU A 88 4.91 2.74 8.22
CA LEU A 88 5.49 4.07 8.35
C LEU A 88 6.35 4.38 7.12
N THR A 89 6.31 5.61 6.61
CA THR A 89 7.20 6.09 5.55
C THR A 89 7.84 7.41 5.95
N CYS A 90 9.08 7.63 5.51
CA CYS A 90 9.77 8.92 5.66
C CYS A 90 9.56 9.84 4.43
N LYS A 91 8.64 9.48 3.52
CA LYS A 91 8.31 10.16 2.26
C LYS A 91 9.43 10.16 1.21
N THR A 92 10.41 9.29 1.36
CA THR A 92 11.46 9.07 0.35
C THR A 92 11.20 7.81 -0.48
N GLU A 93 10.07 7.13 -0.27
CA GLU A 93 9.65 5.97 -1.05
C GLU A 93 9.63 6.31 -2.54
N LYS A 94 10.20 5.42 -3.37
CA LYS A 94 10.18 5.56 -4.83
C LYS A 94 8.99 4.81 -5.41
N ALA A 95 8.63 5.15 -6.64
CA ALA A 95 7.51 4.51 -7.32
C ALA A 95 7.66 2.98 -7.41
N ASP A 96 8.88 2.49 -7.64
CA ASP A 96 9.16 1.05 -7.72
C ASP A 96 8.95 0.35 -6.36
N ASP A 97 9.31 1.01 -5.25
CA ASP A 97 9.10 0.49 -3.89
C ASP A 97 7.61 0.45 -3.52
N ALA A 98 6.88 1.49 -3.91
CA ALA A 98 5.42 1.56 -3.76
C ALA A 98 4.73 0.48 -4.60
N GLU A 99 5.19 0.22 -5.82
CA GLU A 99 4.72 -0.86 -6.68
C GLU A 99 4.90 -2.23 -6.00
N ILE A 100 6.09 -2.50 -5.46
CA ILE A 100 6.39 -3.75 -4.73
C ILE A 100 5.45 -3.93 -3.54
N LEU A 101 5.18 -2.85 -2.78
CA LEU A 101 4.26 -2.92 -1.64
C LEU A 101 2.84 -3.27 -2.08
N ILE A 102 2.30 -2.56 -3.09
CA ILE A 102 0.94 -2.78 -3.59
C ILE A 102 0.81 -4.19 -4.16
N GLU A 103 1.78 -4.63 -4.97
CA GLU A 103 1.81 -5.97 -5.54
C GLU A 103 1.83 -7.05 -4.45
N ARG A 104 2.70 -6.89 -3.43
CA ARG A 104 2.78 -7.83 -2.31
C ARG A 104 1.44 -7.94 -1.56
N VAL A 105 0.74 -6.84 -1.36
CA VAL A 105 -0.58 -6.84 -0.70
C VAL A 105 -1.62 -7.59 -1.56
N LEU A 106 -1.68 -7.29 -2.86
CA LEU A 106 -2.60 -7.94 -3.79
C LEU A 106 -2.34 -9.46 -3.87
N ASP A 107 -1.08 -9.86 -3.97
CA ASP A 107 -0.69 -11.26 -4.07
C ASP A 107 -0.92 -12.01 -2.75
N CYS A 108 -0.65 -11.38 -1.61
CA CYS A 108 -0.97 -11.93 -0.30
C CYS A 108 -2.48 -12.14 -0.16
N TRP A 109 -3.32 -11.16 -0.53
CA TRP A 109 -4.77 -11.34 -0.52
C TRP A 109 -5.21 -12.51 -1.41
N ARG A 110 -4.67 -12.59 -2.62
CA ARG A 110 -5.04 -13.62 -3.58
C ARG A 110 -4.68 -15.03 -3.11
N THR A 111 -3.50 -15.20 -2.53
CA THR A 111 -2.93 -16.53 -2.23
C THR A 111 -3.22 -17.00 -0.80
N ASN A 112 -3.51 -16.10 0.13
CA ASN A 112 -3.78 -16.46 1.52
C ASN A 112 -5.17 -17.12 1.66
N PRO A 113 -5.30 -18.23 2.40
CA PRO A 113 -6.61 -18.86 2.66
C PRO A 113 -7.64 -17.92 3.31
N ASN A 114 -7.18 -16.90 4.04
CA ASN A 114 -8.01 -15.86 4.65
C ASN A 114 -8.18 -14.62 3.78
N GLY A 115 -7.83 -14.66 2.48
CA GLY A 115 -8.03 -13.56 1.55
C GLY A 115 -9.12 -13.88 0.52
N GLU A 116 -8.74 -13.95 -0.76
CA GLU A 116 -9.63 -14.10 -1.91
C GLU A 116 -10.53 -15.34 -1.80
N THR A 117 -10.00 -16.48 -1.38
CA THR A 117 -10.78 -17.72 -1.20
C THR A 117 -11.93 -17.56 -0.20
N ARG A 118 -11.73 -16.75 0.85
CA ARG A 118 -12.69 -16.57 1.94
C ARG A 118 -13.65 -15.42 1.68
N PHE A 119 -13.14 -14.31 1.15
CA PHE A 119 -13.89 -13.06 1.03
C PHE A 119 -14.29 -12.76 -0.41
N GLY A 120 -13.43 -13.09 -1.37
CA GLY A 120 -13.59 -12.83 -2.79
C GLY A 120 -12.48 -11.93 -3.37
N PRO A 121 -12.43 -11.76 -4.69
CA PRO A 121 -11.35 -11.04 -5.37
C PRO A 121 -11.38 -9.53 -5.09
N ILE A 122 -10.22 -8.90 -5.29
CA ILE A 122 -10.11 -7.45 -5.42
C ILE A 122 -10.35 -7.09 -6.89
N TRP A 123 -11.18 -6.08 -7.14
CA TRP A 123 -11.50 -5.58 -8.48
C TRP A 123 -10.89 -4.20 -8.75
N SER A 124 -10.66 -3.41 -7.71
CA SER A 124 -10.23 -2.01 -7.86
C SER A 124 -9.19 -1.58 -6.83
N PHE A 125 -8.38 -0.60 -7.24
CA PHE A 125 -7.46 0.16 -6.41
C PHE A 125 -7.66 1.67 -6.68
N PRO A 126 -8.41 2.39 -5.84
CA PRO A 126 -8.47 3.85 -5.93
C PRO A 126 -7.19 4.46 -5.37
N THR A 127 -6.50 5.25 -6.18
CA THR A 127 -5.35 6.05 -5.77
C THR A 127 -5.76 7.49 -5.46
N ASP A 128 -5.00 8.11 -4.59
CA ASP A 128 -4.95 9.57 -4.46
C ASP A 128 -4.11 10.17 -5.61
N SER A 129 -3.96 11.50 -5.60
CA SER A 129 -3.28 12.21 -6.68
C SER A 129 -1.77 12.37 -6.50
N ASP A 130 -1.16 11.73 -5.50
CA ASP A 130 0.29 11.78 -5.29
C ASP A 130 1.06 11.29 -6.52
N SER A 131 2.15 11.99 -6.87
CA SER A 131 2.89 11.70 -8.11
C SER A 131 3.61 10.36 -8.07
N THR A 132 4.17 9.98 -6.92
CA THR A 132 4.91 8.73 -6.76
C THR A 132 3.95 7.55 -6.81
N ARG A 133 2.83 7.64 -6.06
CA ARG A 133 1.77 6.63 -6.08
C ARG A 133 1.15 6.49 -7.47
N ARG A 134 0.87 7.58 -8.17
CA ARG A 134 0.34 7.55 -9.55
C ARG A 134 1.26 6.84 -10.52
N LEU A 135 2.57 7.06 -10.41
CA LEU A 135 3.54 6.39 -11.28
C LEU A 135 3.55 4.87 -11.02
N ALA A 136 3.59 4.47 -9.73
CA ALA A 136 3.51 3.06 -9.32
C ALA A 136 2.22 2.39 -9.81
N CYS A 137 1.07 3.04 -9.60
CA CYS A 137 -0.22 2.53 -10.03
C CYS A 137 -0.33 2.44 -11.57
N HIS A 138 0.20 3.42 -12.31
CA HIS A 138 0.22 3.34 -13.77
C HIS A 138 1.03 2.13 -14.24
N SER A 139 2.23 1.91 -13.69
CA SER A 139 3.08 0.75 -13.99
C SER A 139 2.34 -0.58 -13.73
N LEU A 140 1.68 -0.69 -12.58
CA LEU A 140 0.99 -1.91 -12.17
C LEU A 140 -0.31 -2.20 -12.91
N PHE A 141 -1.18 -1.19 -13.04
CA PHE A 141 -2.57 -1.37 -13.46
C PHE A 141 -2.80 -1.04 -14.93
N MET A 142 -1.82 -0.48 -15.65
CA MET A 142 -1.91 -0.25 -17.11
C MET A 142 -1.11 -1.30 -17.90
N LYS A 143 -1.03 -2.52 -17.39
CA LYS A 143 -0.09 -3.55 -17.84
C LYS A 143 -0.61 -4.44 -18.96
N TYR A 144 -1.88 -4.82 -18.92
CA TYR A 144 -2.49 -5.75 -19.88
C TYR A 144 -3.71 -5.13 -20.53
N ASP A 145 -3.96 -5.45 -21.81
CA ASP A 145 -5.17 -5.08 -22.52
C ASP A 145 -6.27 -6.14 -22.33
N LEU A 146 -7.53 -5.71 -22.32
CA LEU A 146 -8.67 -6.62 -22.34
C LEU A 146 -8.73 -7.39 -23.65
N GLY A 147 -8.52 -8.70 -23.56
CA GLY A 147 -8.61 -9.59 -24.70
C GLY A 147 -10.03 -9.67 -25.25
N SER A 148 -10.15 -9.73 -26.58
CA SER A 148 -11.44 -9.84 -27.28
C SER A 148 -12.24 -11.10 -26.95
N SER A 149 -11.58 -12.14 -26.42
CA SER A 149 -12.24 -13.36 -25.95
C SER A 149 -12.91 -13.21 -24.57
N SER A 150 -12.67 -12.11 -23.85
CA SER A 150 -13.31 -11.86 -22.55
C SER A 150 -14.78 -11.50 -22.75
N MET A 151 -15.67 -12.07 -21.94
CA MET A 151 -17.08 -11.67 -21.93
C MET A 151 -17.28 -10.18 -21.61
N LEU A 152 -16.33 -9.56 -20.91
CA LEU A 152 -16.38 -8.14 -20.60
C LEU A 152 -16.03 -7.27 -21.82
N TYR A 153 -15.28 -7.79 -22.79
CA TYR A 153 -14.76 -7.01 -23.90
C TYR A 153 -15.88 -6.42 -24.75
N GLU A 154 -16.84 -7.26 -25.16
CA GLU A 154 -17.99 -6.82 -25.96
C GLU A 154 -18.82 -5.73 -25.26
N THR A 155 -18.93 -5.79 -23.93
CA THR A 155 -19.68 -4.77 -23.18
C THR A 155 -18.88 -3.48 -23.03
N LEU A 156 -17.59 -3.58 -22.70
CA LEU A 156 -16.76 -2.44 -22.32
C LEU A 156 -16.17 -1.70 -23.52
N LEU A 157 -15.92 -2.39 -24.65
CA LEU A 157 -15.38 -1.77 -25.88
C LEU A 157 -16.29 -0.66 -26.42
N HIS A 158 -17.60 -0.80 -26.23
CA HIS A 158 -18.59 0.17 -26.71
C HIS A 158 -18.72 1.40 -25.82
N LEU A 159 -17.93 1.54 -24.75
CA LEU A 159 -17.94 2.70 -23.86
C LEU A 159 -16.80 3.66 -24.26
N PRO A 160 -17.08 4.75 -25.00
CA PRO A 160 -16.05 5.65 -25.50
C PRO A 160 -15.28 6.29 -24.34
N GLY A 161 -13.95 6.26 -24.41
CA GLY A 161 -13.07 6.83 -23.38
C GLY A 161 -12.84 5.92 -22.16
N LEU A 162 -13.49 4.76 -22.09
CA LEU A 162 -13.17 3.78 -21.04
C LEU A 162 -11.82 3.15 -21.32
N ASN A 163 -10.94 3.19 -20.32
CA ASN A 163 -9.67 2.50 -20.38
C ASN A 163 -9.87 0.99 -20.23
N LEU A 164 -9.39 0.22 -21.21
CA LEU A 164 -9.46 -1.26 -21.22
C LEU A 164 -8.20 -1.93 -20.68
N LYS A 165 -7.27 -1.16 -20.09
CA LYS A 165 -6.08 -1.69 -19.45
C LYS A 165 -6.30 -2.05 -17.99
N PHE A 166 -5.64 -3.11 -17.54
CA PHE A 166 -5.71 -3.61 -16.16
C PHE A 166 -4.40 -4.28 -15.72
N ARG A 167 -4.33 -4.58 -14.41
CA ARG A 167 -3.39 -5.56 -13.84
C ARG A 167 -3.96 -6.98 -14.01
N ALA A 168 -3.08 -7.98 -13.97
CA ALA A 168 -3.45 -9.39 -13.85
C ALA A 168 -4.67 -9.60 -12.92
N HIS A 169 -5.55 -10.51 -13.34
CA HIS A 169 -6.81 -10.82 -12.66
C HIS A 169 -7.86 -9.69 -12.71
N LEU A 170 -7.77 -8.83 -13.74
CA LEU A 170 -8.75 -7.78 -14.03
C LEU A 170 -8.85 -6.70 -12.94
N VAL A 171 -7.76 -6.47 -12.19
CA VAL A 171 -7.74 -5.40 -11.19
C VAL A 171 -7.52 -4.07 -11.88
N THR A 172 -8.43 -3.13 -11.63
CA THR A 172 -8.45 -1.79 -12.24
C THR A 172 -7.93 -0.73 -11.28
N MET A 173 -7.35 0.32 -11.84
CA MET A 173 -7.03 1.54 -11.10
C MET A 173 -8.18 2.52 -11.22
N ASP A 174 -8.50 3.20 -10.11
CA ASP A 174 -9.44 4.31 -10.08
C ASP A 174 -8.82 5.52 -9.37
N PHE A 175 -9.45 6.68 -9.47
CA PHE A 175 -9.11 7.86 -8.67
C PHE A 175 -10.25 8.16 -7.72
N ASN A 176 -9.95 8.42 -6.46
CA ASN A 176 -10.98 8.84 -5.52
C ASN A 176 -11.63 10.17 -6.02
N PRO A 177 -12.95 10.19 -6.31
CA PRO A 177 -13.62 11.34 -6.92
C PRO A 177 -13.46 12.63 -6.13
N LYS A 178 -13.32 12.53 -4.80
CA LYS A 178 -13.07 13.67 -3.92
C LYS A 178 -11.81 14.45 -4.32
N HIS A 179 -10.77 13.77 -4.78
CA HIS A 179 -9.52 14.42 -5.21
C HIS A 179 -9.63 15.01 -6.61
N LEU A 180 -10.47 14.45 -7.47
CA LEU A 180 -10.74 15.00 -8.80
C LEU A 180 -11.59 16.27 -8.71
N ILE A 181 -12.63 16.27 -7.88
CA ILE A 181 -13.56 17.41 -7.73
C ILE A 181 -12.90 18.61 -7.06
N LYS A 182 -11.91 18.37 -6.18
CA LYS A 182 -11.20 19.43 -5.47
C LYS A 182 -10.12 20.14 -6.28
N ARG A 183 -9.76 19.62 -7.46
CA ARG A 183 -8.83 20.28 -8.38
C ARG A 183 -9.49 21.47 -9.05
#